data_AF-X0XTL0-F1
#
_entry.id   AF-X0XTL0-F1
#
_cell.length_a   1.000
_cell.length_b   1.000
_cell.length_c   1.000
_cell.angle_alpha   90.00
_cell.angle_beta   90.00
_cell.angle_gamma   90.00
#
_symmetry.space_group_name_H-M   'P 1'
#
loop_
_entity.id
_entity.type
_entity.pdbx_description
1 polymer ?
#
loop_
_entity_poly.entity_id
_entity_poly.type
_entity_poly.pdbx_seq_one_letter_code
_entity_poly.pdbx_strand_id
1 'polypeptide(L)'
;GQAKDYVYRLDYRSYYKMEKEDYLQLFRDSGWEYVEEMAGWHYFRQQSRRDEDLEIFTDDESKIGKYQRLLTFLGILALPQVIFITTLGDPPPYEWFSPIRFIIVLIFLLYVYAIIKILIRIKQLKRI
;
A
#
# COMPACT_ATOMS: atom_id res chain seq x y z
N GLY A 1 -34.65 -1.42 2.68
CA GLY A 1 -33.64 -2.14 3.47
C GLY A 1 -33.04 -1.18 4.48
N GLN A 2 -32.70 -1.64 5.68
CA GLN A 2 -31.99 -0.79 6.66
C GLN A 2 -30.59 -0.46 6.14
N ALA A 3 -30.15 0.79 6.37
CA ALA A 3 -28.78 1.19 6.09
C ALA A 3 -27.83 0.37 6.97
N LYS A 4 -26.81 -0.23 6.35
CA LYS A 4 -25.75 -0.97 7.04
C LYS A 4 -24.45 -0.21 6.87
N ASP A 5 -23.76 0.01 7.98
CA ASP A 5 -22.43 0.60 7.96
C ASP A 5 -21.38 -0.48 7.66
N TYR A 6 -20.40 -0.15 6.82
CA TYR A 6 -19.33 -1.05 6.43
C TYR A 6 -17.97 -0.41 6.67
N VAL A 7 -17.03 -1.22 7.16
CA VAL A 7 -15.61 -0.87 7.26
C VAL A 7 -14.87 -1.50 6.10
N TYR A 8 -14.04 -0.70 5.43
CA TYR A 8 -13.18 -1.16 4.34
C TYR A 8 -11.72 -1.25 4.79
N ARG A 9 -11.04 -2.29 4.34
CA ARG A 9 -9.62 -2.51 4.54
C ARG A 9 -8.98 -3.06 3.27
N LEU A 10 -7.70 -2.74 3.11
CA LEU A 10 -6.92 -3.12 1.94
C LEU A 10 -5.71 -3.95 2.36
N ASP A 11 -5.38 -4.98 1.59
CA ASP A 11 -4.07 -5.64 1.61
C ASP A 11 -3.41 -5.54 0.25
N TYR A 12 -2.08 -5.44 0.25
CA TYR A 12 -1.28 -5.51 -0.97
C TYR A 12 -0.58 -6.86 -1.01
N ARG A 13 -0.97 -7.70 -1.97
CA ARG A 13 -0.37 -9.01 -2.18
C ARG A 13 -0.50 -9.45 -3.64
N SER A 14 0.62 -9.92 -4.19
CA SER A 14 0.69 -10.53 -5.52
C SER A 14 0.68 -12.05 -5.36
N TYR A 15 -0.24 -12.75 -6.04
CA TYR A 15 -0.40 -14.20 -5.99
C TYR A 15 -0.12 -14.86 -7.34
N TYR A 16 0.27 -16.14 -7.30
CA TYR A 16 -0.07 -17.09 -8.36
C TYR A 16 -1.52 -17.58 -8.15
N LYS A 17 -2.30 -17.76 -9.23
CA LYS A 17 -3.76 -17.99 -9.17
C LYS A 17 -4.24 -19.04 -8.14
N MET A 18 -3.48 -20.11 -7.90
CA MET A 18 -3.87 -21.18 -6.96
C MET A 18 -3.81 -20.78 -5.49
N GLU A 19 -3.00 -19.80 -5.09
CA GLU A 19 -2.89 -19.36 -3.69
C GLU A 19 -3.99 -18.37 -3.28
N LYS A 20 -4.74 -17.85 -4.26
CA LYS A 20 -5.74 -16.81 -4.05
C LYS A 20 -6.96 -17.34 -3.31
N GLU A 21 -7.41 -18.55 -3.60
CA GLU A 21 -8.66 -19.08 -3.03
C GLU A 21 -8.53 -19.39 -1.53
N ASP A 22 -7.44 -20.05 -1.14
CA ASP A 22 -7.10 -20.31 0.27
C ASP A 22 -6.93 -19.00 1.04
N TYR A 23 -6.26 -18.02 0.43
CA TYR A 23 -6.09 -16.69 1.03
C TYR A 23 -7.44 -15.99 1.24
N LEU A 24 -8.32 -15.96 0.23
CA LEU A 24 -9.64 -15.35 0.38
C LEU A 24 -10.52 -16.11 1.39
N GLN A 25 -10.35 -17.42 1.50
CA GLN A 25 -11.05 -18.23 2.50
C GLN A 25 -10.69 -17.81 3.92
N LEU A 26 -9.41 -17.56 4.22
CA LEU A 26 -8.96 -17.07 5.53
C LEU A 26 -9.70 -15.78 5.97
N PHE A 27 -9.92 -14.85 5.03
CA PHE A 27 -10.65 -13.61 5.32
C PHE A 27 -12.15 -13.84 5.49
N ARG A 28 -12.75 -14.70 4.66
CA ARG A 28 -14.16 -15.08 4.79
C ARG A 28 -14.46 -15.73 6.14
N ASP A 29 -13.58 -16.62 6.60
CA ASP A 29 -13.70 -17.29 7.89
C ASP A 29 -13.59 -16.29 9.06
N SER A 30 -12.90 -15.16 8.84
CA SER A 30 -12.79 -14.04 9.80
C SER A 30 -13.91 -13.00 9.67
N GLY A 31 -14.91 -13.22 8.81
CA GLY A 31 -16.05 -12.32 8.62
C GLY A 31 -15.85 -11.20 7.59
N TRP A 32 -14.73 -11.20 6.85
CA TRP A 32 -14.48 -10.24 5.78
C TRP A 32 -15.05 -10.72 4.44
N GLU A 33 -15.73 -9.83 3.74
CA GLU A 33 -16.20 -10.02 2.37
C GLU A 33 -15.19 -9.43 1.39
N TYR A 34 -14.76 -10.22 0.41
CA TYR A 34 -13.95 -9.73 -0.70
C TYR A 34 -14.80 -8.89 -1.65
N VAL A 35 -14.28 -7.72 -2.03
CA VAL A 35 -14.95 -6.77 -2.93
C VAL A 35 -14.38 -6.87 -4.33
N GLU A 36 -13.10 -6.54 -4.49
CA GLU A 36 -12.43 -6.51 -5.79
C GLU A 36 -10.90 -6.52 -5.63
N GLU A 37 -10.18 -6.68 -6.75
CA GLU A 37 -8.74 -6.43 -6.82
C GLU A 37 -8.38 -5.43 -7.91
N MET A 38 -7.37 -4.60 -7.66
CA MET A 38 -6.80 -3.71 -8.68
C MET A 38 -5.30 -3.57 -8.48
N ALA A 39 -4.50 -3.89 -9.50
CA ALA A 39 -3.05 -3.75 -9.47
C ALA A 39 -2.37 -4.36 -8.22
N GLY A 40 -2.83 -5.54 -7.77
CA GLY A 40 -2.31 -6.24 -6.59
C GLY A 40 -2.89 -5.76 -5.24
N TRP A 41 -3.75 -4.75 -5.25
CA TRP A 41 -4.55 -4.36 -4.09
C TRP A 41 -5.82 -5.19 -4.00
N HIS A 42 -6.06 -5.80 -2.85
CA HIS A 42 -7.28 -6.56 -2.55
C HIS A 42 -8.13 -5.76 -1.58
N TYR A 43 -9.39 -5.57 -1.94
CA TYR A 43 -10.35 -4.79 -1.16
C TYR A 43 -11.25 -5.72 -0.38
N PHE A 44 -11.32 -5.51 0.93
CA PHE A 44 -12.17 -6.26 1.84
C PHE A 44 -13.12 -5.31 2.56
N ARG A 45 -14.33 -5.80 2.84
CA ARG A 45 -15.29 -5.08 3.67
C ARG A 45 -15.87 -5.99 4.75
N GLN A 46 -16.22 -5.42 5.88
CA GLN A 46 -16.93 -6.11 6.94
C GLN A 46 -18.01 -5.17 7.50
N GLN A 47 -19.16 -5.72 7.89
CA GLN A 47 -20.22 -4.92 8.49
C GLN A 47 -19.73 -4.35 9.83
N SER A 48 -19.84 -3.03 10.00
CA SER A 48 -19.42 -2.36 11.23
C SER A 48 -20.27 -2.84 12.40
N ARG A 49 -19.59 -3.22 13.48
CA ARG A 49 -20.18 -3.41 14.81
C ARG A 49 -19.69 -2.27 15.69
N ARG A 50 -20.57 -1.69 16.51
CA ARG A 50 -20.17 -0.62 17.44
C ARG A 50 -19.04 -1.13 18.34
N ASP A 51 -18.00 -0.32 18.49
CA ASP A 51 -16.81 -0.54 19.32
C ASP A 51 -15.80 -1.61 18.88
N GLU A 52 -15.87 -2.13 17.65
CA GLU A 52 -14.81 -3.01 17.11
C GLU A 52 -13.84 -2.25 16.18
N ASP A 53 -12.55 -2.24 16.53
CA ASP A 53 -11.48 -1.84 15.62
C ASP A 53 -11.24 -2.96 14.60
N LEU A 54 -12.01 -2.93 13.51
CA LEU A 54 -11.97 -3.94 12.45
C LEU A 54 -10.72 -3.77 11.57
N GLU A 55 -9.64 -4.44 11.98
CA GLU A 55 -8.43 -4.64 11.17
C GLU A 55 -8.41 -6.03 10.53
N ILE A 56 -7.87 -6.12 9.32
CA ILE A 56 -7.72 -7.39 8.57
C ILE A 56 -6.62 -8.29 9.13
N PHE A 57 -5.69 -7.71 9.90
CA PHE A 57 -4.62 -8.43 10.58
C PHE A 57 -4.67 -8.09 12.05
N THR A 58 -4.85 -9.10 12.89
CA THR A 58 -4.86 -8.94 14.35
C THR A 58 -3.44 -8.99 14.90
N ASP A 59 -2.59 -9.83 14.34
CA ASP A 59 -1.19 -10.02 14.73
C ASP A 59 -0.24 -9.00 14.07
N ASP A 60 0.84 -8.69 14.77
CA ASP A 60 1.82 -7.72 14.30
C ASP A 60 2.74 -8.27 13.21
N GLU A 61 2.96 -9.58 13.17
CA GLU A 61 3.78 -10.24 12.14
C GLU A 61 3.17 -10.05 10.74
N SER A 62 1.87 -10.30 10.60
CA SER A 62 1.12 -10.12 9.36
C SER A 62 1.03 -8.65 8.95
N LYS A 63 0.87 -7.74 9.91
CA LYS A 63 0.93 -6.29 9.64
C LYS A 63 2.30 -5.90 9.11
N ILE A 64 3.39 -6.36 9.73
CA ILE A 64 4.76 -6.11 9.27
C ILE A 64 4.97 -6.69 7.87
N GLY A 65 4.52 -7.92 7.62
CA GLY A 65 4.61 -8.59 6.32
C GLY A 65 3.92 -7.79 5.21
N LYS A 66 2.73 -7.25 5.47
CA LYS A 66 2.04 -6.32 4.56
C LYS A 66 2.90 -5.10 4.24
N TYR A 67 3.45 -4.44 5.26
CA TYR A 67 4.30 -3.26 5.06
C TYR A 67 5.60 -3.56 4.32
N GLN A 68 6.20 -4.72 4.55
CA GLN A 68 7.38 -5.17 3.81
C GLN A 68 7.07 -5.36 2.32
N ARG A 69 5.96 -6.02 1.98
CA ARG A 69 5.51 -6.16 0.58
C ARG A 69 5.30 -4.81 -0.08
N LEU A 70 4.66 -3.88 0.64
CA LEU A 70 4.45 -2.51 0.16
C LEU A 70 5.78 -1.78 -0.06
N LEU A 71 6.76 -1.91 0.85
CA LEU A 71 8.09 -1.33 0.66
C LEU A 71 8.82 -1.90 -0.55
N THR A 72 8.71 -3.21 -0.81
CA THR A 72 9.30 -3.83 -2.01
C THR A 72 8.68 -3.28 -3.28
N PHE A 73 7.34 -3.20 -3.33
CA PHE A 73 6.63 -2.58 -4.45
C PHE A 73 7.04 -1.13 -4.65
N LEU A 74 7.13 -0.37 -3.56
CA LEU A 74 7.57 1.02 -3.62
C LEU A 74 9.03 1.14 -4.11
N GLY A 75 9.92 0.28 -3.61
CA GLY A 75 11.32 0.26 -4.04
C GLY A 75 11.48 0.03 -5.55
N ILE A 76 10.72 -0.91 -6.12
CA ILE A 76 10.73 -1.20 -7.57
C ILE A 76 10.26 0.01 -8.38
N LEU A 77 9.15 0.63 -7.96
CA LEU A 77 8.58 1.79 -8.65
C LEU A 77 9.44 3.07 -8.51
N ALA A 78 10.28 3.17 -7.48
CA ALA A 78 11.20 4.30 -7.30
C ALA A 78 12.38 4.29 -8.30
N LEU A 79 12.82 3.12 -8.77
CA LEU A 79 13.98 2.99 -9.68
C LEU A 79 13.88 3.86 -10.94
N PRO A 80 12.80 3.81 -11.74
CA PRO A 80 12.69 4.65 -12.94
C PRO A 80 12.68 6.14 -12.62
N GLN A 81 12.18 6.56 -11.45
CA GLN A 81 12.20 7.97 -11.03
C GLN A 81 13.62 8.45 -10.75
N VAL A 82 14.41 7.63 -10.03
CA VAL A 82 15.83 7.93 -9.75
C VAL A 82 16.64 8.00 -11.04
N ILE A 83 16.40 7.06 -11.96
CA ILE A 83 17.05 7.07 -13.28
C ILE A 83 16.65 8.35 -14.01
N PHE A 84 15.36 8.66 -14.15
CA PHE A 84 14.89 9.86 -14.84
C PHE A 84 15.51 11.15 -14.28
N ILE A 85 15.61 11.27 -12.95
CA ILE A 85 16.22 12.43 -12.29
C ILE A 85 17.73 12.52 -12.55
N THR A 86 18.44 11.39 -12.66
CA THR A 86 19.92 11.36 -12.76
C THR A 86 20.46 11.23 -14.18
N THR A 87 19.69 10.67 -15.13
CA THR A 87 20.14 10.38 -16.51
C THR A 87 19.66 11.39 -17.54
N LEU A 88 18.73 12.29 -17.19
CA LEU A 88 18.48 13.51 -17.98
C LEU A 88 19.63 14.49 -17.66
N GLY A 89 20.70 14.44 -18.47
CA GLY A 89 21.89 15.28 -18.31
C GLY A 89 21.61 16.78 -18.25
N ASP A 90 22.65 17.59 -18.00
CA ASP A 90 22.58 19.05 -17.73
C ASP A 90 21.55 19.75 -18.61
N PRO A 91 20.34 19.93 -18.08
CA PRO A 91 19.25 20.35 -18.91
C PRO A 91 19.36 21.85 -19.09
N PRO A 92 18.97 22.38 -20.26
CA PRO A 92 19.08 23.80 -20.49
C PRO A 92 18.28 24.57 -19.42
N PRO A 93 18.66 25.81 -19.06
CA PRO A 93 18.12 26.52 -17.90
C PRO A 93 16.59 26.63 -17.85
N TYR A 94 15.92 26.64 -19.00
CA TYR A 94 14.46 26.68 -19.09
C TYR A 94 13.78 25.35 -18.70
N GLU A 95 14.46 24.21 -18.86
CA GLU A 95 13.93 22.91 -18.45
C GLU A 95 14.06 22.64 -16.95
N TRP A 96 14.98 23.32 -16.26
CA TRP A 96 15.08 23.25 -14.78
C TRP A 96 13.77 23.65 -14.09
N PHE A 97 13.06 24.61 -14.68
CA PHE A 97 11.77 25.10 -14.17
C PHE A 97 10.56 24.51 -14.92
N SER A 98 10.76 23.42 -15.67
CA SER A 98 9.65 22.74 -16.34
C SER A 98 8.60 22.26 -15.31
N PRO A 99 7.31 22.58 -15.51
CA PRO A 99 6.24 22.13 -14.61
C PRO A 99 6.23 20.61 -14.40
N ILE A 100 6.59 19.85 -15.44
CA ILE A 100 6.64 18.38 -15.40
C ILE A 100 7.69 17.89 -14.40
N ARG A 101 8.87 18.53 -14.37
CA ARG A 101 9.93 18.14 -13.42
C ARG A 101 9.58 18.52 -11.99
N PHE A 102 8.97 19.68 -11.80
CA PHE A 102 8.47 20.07 -10.48
C PHE A 102 7.45 19.04 -9.95
N ILE A 103 6.53 18.59 -10.80
CA ILE A 103 5.57 17.52 -10.46
C ILE A 103 6.29 16.21 -10.12
N ILE A 104 7.30 15.80 -10.89
CA ILE A 104 8.06 14.57 -10.62
C ILE A 104 8.82 14.66 -9.29
N VAL A 105 9.48 15.78 -9.00
CA VAL A 105 10.15 16.00 -7.71
C VAL A 105 9.15 15.98 -6.57
N LEU A 106 7.97 16.59 -6.72
CA LEU A 106 6.91 16.56 -5.72
C LEU A 106 6.42 15.12 -5.48
N ILE A 107 6.18 14.35 -6.54
CA ILE A 107 5.82 12.93 -6.45
C ILE A 107 6.91 12.15 -5.73
N PHE A 108 8.19 12.39 -6.05
CA PHE A 108 9.33 11.75 -5.40
C PHE A 108 9.40 12.07 -3.90
N LEU A 109 9.14 13.32 -3.49
CA LEU A 109 9.08 13.69 -2.07
C LEU A 109 7.95 12.98 -1.31
N LEU A 110 6.75 12.90 -1.92
CA LEU A 110 5.64 12.11 -1.36
C LEU A 110 6.02 10.64 -1.22
N TYR A 111 6.80 10.12 -2.17
CA TYR A 111 7.32 8.77 -2.16
C TYR A 111 8.23 8.49 -0.97
N VAL A 112 9.24 9.35 -0.77
CA VAL A 112 10.19 9.28 0.34
C VAL A 112 9.45 9.39 1.66
N TYR A 113 8.49 10.32 1.77
CA TYR A 113 7.63 10.45 2.94
C TYR A 113 6.85 9.17 3.25
N ALA A 114 6.23 8.55 2.24
CA ALA A 114 5.49 7.30 2.41
C ALA A 114 6.39 6.16 2.91
N ILE A 115 7.59 6.00 2.32
CA ILE A 115 8.58 4.99 2.75
C ILE A 115 8.98 5.22 4.21
N ILE A 116 9.33 6.46 4.59
CA ILE A 116 9.72 6.79 5.97
C ILE A 116 8.57 6.45 6.94
N LYS A 117 7.34 6.84 6.60
CA LYS A 117 6.16 6.57 7.44
C LYS A 117 5.94 5.06 7.64
N ILE A 118 6.07 4.27 6.58
CA ILE A 118 5.94 2.81 6.63
C ILE A 118 7.06 2.20 7.48
N LEU A 119 8.31 2.64 7.30
CA LEU A 119 9.44 2.17 8.10
C LEU A 119 9.28 2.49 9.59
N ILE A 120 8.79 3.69 9.93
CA ILE A 120 8.46 4.06 11.31
C ILE A 120 7.37 3.14 11.85
N ARG A 121 6.32 2.84 11.07
CA ARG A 121 5.24 1.95 11.50
C ARG A 121 5.73 0.53 11.75
N ILE A 122 6.60 -0.01 10.89
CA ILE A 122 7.25 -1.32 11.12
C ILE A 122 8.07 -1.29 12.41
N LYS A 123 8.85 -0.23 12.66
CA LYS A 123 9.64 -0.10 13.89
C LYS A 123 8.77 -0.05 15.15
N GLN A 124 7.61 0.60 15.09
CA GLN A 124 6.66 0.63 16.21
C GLN A 124 6.10 -0.77 16.50
N LEU A 125 5.68 -1.52 15.46
CA LEU A 125 5.15 -2.87 15.62
C LEU A 125 6.17 -3.88 16.14
N LYS A 126 7.47 -3.67 15.85
CA LYS A 126 8.55 -4.52 16.38
C LYS A 126 8.98 -4.21 17.82
N ARG A 127 8.53 -3.07 18.37
CA ARG A 127 8.93 -2.60 19.72
C ARG A 127 7.93 -2.98 20.81
N ILE A 128 6.79 -3.55 20.41
CA ILE A 128 5.77 -4.14 21.29
C ILE A 128 6.18 -5.60 21.53
#